data_AF-A0A9E5YL06-F1
#
_entry.id   AF-A0A9E5YL06-F1
#
_cell.length_a   1.000
_cell.length_b   1.000
_cell.length_c   1.000
_cell.angle_alpha   90.00
_cell.angle_beta   90.00
_cell.angle_gamma   90.00
#
_symmetry.space_group_name_H-M   'P 1'
#
loop_
_entity.id
_entity.type
_entity.pdbx_description
1 polymer ?
#
loop_
_entity_poly.entity_id
_entity_poly.type
_entity_poly.pdbx_seq_one_letter_code
_entity_poly.pdbx_strand_id
1 'polypeptide(L)' 'PYNTYKYAGLPVGPISNPGIESIQAVLDPTPNPYLFFLTTPDGEVIYARTNDEHVGNKNRYLR' A
#
# COMPACT_ATOMS: atom_id res chain seq x y z
N PRO A 1 1.09 -0.31 20.37
CA PRO A 1 0.73 0.87 19.52
C PRO A 1 1.32 0.79 18.09
N TYR A 2 1.30 -0.40 17.46
CA TYR A 2 1.83 -0.65 16.11
C TYR A 2 0.77 -1.16 15.12
N ASN A 3 -0.42 -1.53 15.60
CA ASN A 3 -1.48 -2.06 14.76
C ASN A 3 -2.20 -0.93 14.01
N THR A 4 -1.82 -0.70 12.76
CA THR A 4 -2.40 0.32 11.88
C THR A 4 -3.84 0.02 11.43
N TYR A 5 -4.37 -1.19 11.66
CA TYR A 5 -5.80 -1.46 11.51
C TYR A 5 -6.64 -0.88 12.66
N LYS A 6 -6.04 -0.71 13.84
CA LYS A 6 -6.74 -0.25 15.06
C LYS A 6 -6.48 1.23 15.36
N TYR A 7 -5.29 1.72 15.05
CA TYR A 7 -4.85 3.07 15.37
C TYR A 7 -4.49 3.82 14.08
N ALA A 8 -5.04 5.03 13.91
CA ALA A 8 -4.76 5.87 12.75
C ALA A 8 -3.37 6.55 12.85
N GLY A 9 -2.78 6.86 11.70
CA GLY A 9 -1.48 7.52 11.58
C GLY A 9 -0.30 6.55 11.55
N LEU A 10 0.91 7.09 11.71
CA LEU A 10 2.15 6.31 11.74
C LEU A 10 2.29 5.57 13.08
N PRO A 11 2.92 4.37 13.10
CA PRO A 11 3.29 3.71 14.34
C PRO A 11 4.30 4.54 15.14
N VAL A 12 4.48 4.20 16.41
CA VAL A 12 5.38 4.92 17.33
C VAL A 12 6.87 4.86 16.94
N GLY A 13 7.23 3.98 16.01
CA GLY A 13 8.59 3.84 15.47
C GLY A 13 8.62 2.91 14.26
N PRO A 14 9.79 2.77 13.61
CA PRO A 14 9.97 1.87 12.47
C PRO A 14 9.69 0.41 12.84
N ILE A 15 9.22 -0.37 11.87
CA ILE A 15 9.02 -1.82 12.03
C ILE A 15 10.19 -2.65 11.49
N SER A 16 11.10 -2.03 10.74
CA SER A 16 12.25 -2.67 10.09
C SER A 16 13.34 -1.65 9.77
N ASN A 17 14.46 -2.13 9.22
CA ASN A 17 15.52 -1.30 8.66
C ASN A 17 15.25 -1.08 7.16
N PRO A 18 14.81 0.12 6.71
CA PRO A 18 14.49 0.37 5.31
C PRO A 18 15.75 0.44 4.44
N GLY A 19 15.64 -0.05 3.20
CA GLY A 19 16.66 0.15 2.17
C GLY A 19 16.65 1.58 1.63
N ILE A 20 17.69 1.96 0.89
CA ILE A 20 17.81 3.31 0.33
C ILE A 20 16.65 3.68 -0.60
N GLU A 21 16.18 2.73 -1.40
CA GLU A 21 15.03 2.92 -2.31
C GLU A 21 13.75 3.27 -1.52
N SER A 22 13.51 2.60 -0.39
CA SER A 22 12.36 2.89 0.48
C SER A 22 12.46 4.28 1.11
N ILE A 23 13.67 4.73 1.47
CA ILE A 23 13.89 6.08 2.01
C ILE A 23 13.61 7.12 0.93
N GLN A 24 14.12 6.92 -0.29
CA GLN A 24 13.89 7.82 -1.41
C GLN A 24 12.40 7.92 -1.78
N ALA A 25 11.68 6.79 -1.80
CA ALA A 25 10.24 6.77 -2.10
C ALA A 25 9.39 7.57 -1.10
N VAL A 26 9.84 7.73 0.14
CA VAL A 26 9.17 8.57 1.15
C VAL A 26 9.52 10.05 0.97
N LEU A 27 10.76 10.36 0.57
CA LEU A 27 11.23 11.74 0.38
C LEU A 27 10.73 12.37 -0.92
N ASP A 28 10.63 11.58 -2.00
CA ASP A 28 10.18 12.01 -3.32
C ASP A 28 9.13 11.03 -3.88
N PRO A 29 7.89 11.06 -3.35
CA PRO A 29 6.84 10.15 -3.78
C PRO A 29 6.26 10.58 -5.14
N THR A 30 6.06 9.62 -6.04
CA THR A 30 5.31 9.86 -7.29
C THR A 30 3.87 10.28 -6.98
N PRO A 31 3.43 11.51 -7.34
CA PRO A 31 2.09 11.98 -7.03
C PRO A 31 1.03 11.11 -7.72
N ASN A 32 0.07 10.61 -6.94
CA ASN A 32 -1.02 9.79 -7.45
C ASN A 32 -2.25 9.86 -6.51
N PRO A 33 -3.45 9.52 -7.02
CA PRO A 33 -4.69 9.55 -6.24
C PRO A 33 -5.06 8.18 -5.63
N TYR A 34 -4.15 7.21 -5.57
CA TYR A 34 -4.49 5.85 -5.17
C TYR A 34 -4.52 5.70 -3.65
N LEU A 35 -5.55 5.02 -3.15
CA LEU A 35 -5.74 4.73 -1.72
C LEU A 35 -5.69 3.23 -1.42
N PHE A 36 -5.81 2.39 -2.44
CA PHE A 36 -5.85 0.95 -2.32
C PHE A 36 -4.86 0.32 -3.30
N PHE A 37 -4.28 -0.81 -2.89
CA PHE A 37 -3.48 -1.64 -3.78
C PHE A 37 -3.65 -3.12 -3.42
N LEU A 38 -3.39 -4.00 -4.39
CA LEU A 38 -3.23 -5.44 -4.16
C LEU A 38 -2.11 -5.97 -5.05
N THR A 39 -1.56 -7.13 -4.67
CA THR A 39 -0.55 -7.82 -5.48
C THR A 39 -1.16 -9.07 -6.06
N THR A 40 -1.03 -9.26 -7.37
CA THR A 40 -1.49 -10.46 -8.07
C THR A 40 -0.60 -11.68 -7.73
N PRO A 41 -1.01 -12.92 -8.03
CA PRO A 41 -0.18 -14.11 -7.76
C PRO A 41 1.15 -14.11 -8.50
N ASP A 42 1.23 -13.45 -9.65
CA ASP A 42 2.44 -13.24 -10.46
C ASP A 42 3.31 -12.05 -10.00
N GLY A 43 2.86 -11.30 -8.99
CA GLY A 43 3.65 -10.25 -8.35
C GLY A 43 3.40 -8.84 -8.87
N GLU A 44 2.43 -8.63 -9.76
CA GLU A 44 2.06 -7.30 -10.24
C GLU A 44 1.27 -6.52 -9.16
N VAL A 45 1.58 -5.23 -8.98
CA VAL A 45 0.84 -4.36 -8.06
C VAL A 45 -0.25 -3.60 -8.81
N ILE A 46 -1.51 -3.84 -8.43
CA ILE A 46 -2.68 -3.16 -9.00
C ILE A 46 -3.15 -2.09 -8.02
N TYR A 47 -3.27 -0.85 -8.49
CA TYR A 47 -3.70 0.32 -7.70
C TYR A 47 -5.16 0.70 -7.96
N ALA A 48 -5.82 1.27 -6.95
CA ALA A 48 -7.21 1.73 -7.03
C ALA A 48 -7.42 3.02 -6.20
N ARG A 49 -8.31 3.89 -6.67
CA ARG A 49 -8.67 5.15 -6.02
C ARG A 49 -9.80 4.96 -5.02
N THR A 50 -10.72 4.04 -5.31
CA THR A 50 -11.90 3.77 -4.49
C THR A 50 -11.93 2.32 -3.99
N ASN A 51 -12.71 2.09 -2.93
CA ASN A 51 -12.91 0.75 -2.40
C ASN A 51 -13.63 -0.16 -3.42
N ASP A 52 -14.58 0.37 -4.20
CA ASP A 52 -15.31 -0.41 -5.19
C ASP A 52 -14.40 -0.89 -6.33
N GLU A 53 -13.48 -0.04 -6.79
CA GLU A 53 -12.41 -0.43 -7.72
C GLU A 53 -11.53 -1.53 -7.13
N HIS A 54 -11.13 -1.39 -5.85
CA HIS A 54 -10.32 -2.39 -5.17
C HIS A 54 -11.03 -3.76 -5.05
N VAL A 55 -12.32 -3.77 -4.71
CA VAL A 55 -13.13 -5.00 -4.66
C VAL A 55 -13.27 -5.62 -6.05
N GLY A 56 -13.46 -4.80 -7.09
CA GLY A 56 -13.45 -5.24 -8.48
C GLY A 56 -12.14 -5.90 -8.88
N ASN A 57 -11.01 -5.26 -8.55
CA ASN A 57 -9.67 -5.81 -8.79
C ASN A 57 -9.45 -7.13 -8.06
N LYS A 58 -9.86 -7.23 -6.79
CA LYS A 58 -9.77 -8.48 -6.01
C LYS A 58 -10.53 -9.62 -6.70
N ASN A 59 -11.75 -9.38 -7.18
CA ASN A 59 -12.54 -10.38 -7.88
C ASN A 59 -11.95 -10.78 -9.24
N ARG A 60 -11.16 -9.90 -9.87
CA ARG A 60 -10.54 -10.14 -11.17
C ARG A 60 -9.20 -10.87 -11.07
N TYR A 61 -8.37 -10.51 -10.09
CA TYR A 61 -6.97 -10.95 -10.04
C TYR A 61 -6.67 -11.97 -8.93
N LEU A 62 -7.53 -12.11 -7.92
CA LEU A 62 -7.28 -12.96 -6.74
C LEU A 62 -8.34 -14.06 -6.54
N ARG A 63 -9.17 -14.33 -7.54
CA ARG A 63 -10.22 -15.36 -7.50
C ARG A 63 -9.82 -16.62 -8.23
#